data_AF-A0A7C4ZT88-F1
#
_entry.id   AF-A0A7C4ZT88-F1
#
_cell.length_a   1.000
_cell.length_b   1.000
_cell.length_c   1.000
_cell.angle_alpha   90.00
_cell.angle_beta   90.00
_cell.angle_gamma   90.00
#
_symmetry.space_group_name_H-M   'P 1'
#
loop_
_entity.id
_entity.type
_entity.pdbx_description
1 polymer ?
#
loop_
_entity_poly.entity_id
_entity_poly.type
_entity_poly.pdbx_seq_one_letter_code
_entity_poly.pdbx_strand_id
1 'polypeptide(L)'
;MRTLLLAAMAGLSLLAAGCNRENQTDQTQRPRASTVVEPETRVDVVPQEEPAVARSQWRAASDAARRVSGNLRVSLEGVRGGPVIFAFANGITIRAQPYNVVPADSRSGVGGQSFAAVLAGDPRVNVYLYRVIDENVTRSAAQGGLCGEERTRYMAVSEFVDSSGRWVFKIAAFRGTEALPVVDPGLCNAYAYIAQ
;
A
#
# COMPACT_ATOMS: atom_id res chain seq x y z
N MET A 1 0.30 -75.44 -16.70
CA MET A 1 0.62 -75.76 -18.12
C MET A 1 -0.69 -75.86 -18.87
N ARG A 2 -0.97 -74.87 -19.72
CA ARG A 2 -1.13 -75.01 -21.19
C ARG A 2 -2.46 -75.64 -21.63
N THR A 3 -3.37 -74.78 -22.09
CA THR A 3 -4.50 -75.09 -22.98
C THR A 3 -4.54 -73.99 -24.05
N LEU A 4 -4.17 -74.33 -25.29
CA LEU A 4 -5.02 -74.53 -26.48
C LEU A 4 -5.54 -73.17 -27.05
N LEU A 5 -5.01 -72.70 -28.20
CA LEU A 5 -5.48 -72.98 -29.59
C LEU A 5 -6.88 -72.37 -29.83
N LEU A 6 -7.28 -71.70 -30.93
CA LEU A 6 -6.93 -71.68 -32.35
C LEU A 6 -7.78 -70.57 -33.03
N ALA A 7 -7.28 -70.03 -34.17
CA ALA A 7 -7.90 -69.72 -35.49
C ALA A 7 -9.37 -69.17 -35.59
N ALA A 8 -9.88 -68.55 -36.65
CA ALA A 8 -9.62 -68.50 -38.10
C ALA A 8 -10.30 -67.22 -38.67
N MET A 9 -9.69 -66.44 -39.56
CA MET A 9 -9.67 -66.51 -41.04
C MET A 9 -11.00 -66.29 -41.81
N ALA A 10 -10.89 -65.41 -42.82
CA ALA A 10 -11.77 -65.14 -43.98
C ALA A 10 -13.10 -64.41 -43.70
N GLY A 11 -13.57 -63.44 -44.47
CA GLY A 11 -13.21 -62.98 -45.81
C GLY A 11 -14.49 -62.54 -46.53
N LEU A 12 -14.34 -61.59 -47.46
CA LEU A 12 -15.29 -61.14 -48.49
C LEU A 12 -16.37 -60.10 -48.15
N SER A 13 -16.60 -59.35 -49.22
CA SER A 13 -17.18 -58.04 -49.40
C SER A 13 -18.42 -58.09 -50.30
N LEU A 14 -19.22 -57.02 -50.22
CA LEU A 14 -20.24 -56.52 -51.18
C LEU A 14 -21.62 -57.20 -51.16
N LEU A 15 -22.68 -56.44 -50.86
CA LEU A 15 -23.51 -55.74 -51.87
C LEU A 15 -24.68 -54.98 -51.21
N ALA A 16 -25.25 -54.08 -52.00
CA ALA A 16 -26.16 -52.98 -51.70
C ALA A 16 -27.62 -53.32 -51.35
N ALA A 17 -28.28 -52.41 -50.62
CA ALA A 17 -29.66 -51.91 -50.73
C ALA A 17 -29.83 -50.92 -49.56
N GLY A 18 -30.40 -49.72 -49.63
CA GLY A 18 -31.64 -49.25 -50.25
C GLY A 18 -32.24 -48.23 -49.26
N CYS A 19 -32.77 -47.11 -49.75
CA CYS A 19 -33.26 -45.97 -48.97
C CYS A 19 -34.42 -46.30 -48.00
N ASN A 20 -34.48 -45.68 -46.82
CA ASN A 20 -35.68 -44.90 -46.43
C ASN A 20 -35.46 -43.93 -45.25
N ARG A 21 -36.27 -42.88 -45.31
CA ARG A 21 -36.54 -41.72 -44.47
C ARG A 21 -37.12 -42.09 -43.09
N GLU A 22 -36.68 -41.46 -41.99
CA GLU A 22 -37.58 -40.75 -41.06
C GLU A 22 -36.86 -40.01 -39.91
N ASN A 23 -37.54 -38.95 -39.52
CA ASN A 23 -37.20 -37.92 -38.56
C ASN A 23 -37.65 -38.39 -37.16
N GLN A 24 -36.77 -38.49 -36.17
CA GLN A 24 -37.21 -38.45 -34.78
C GLN A 24 -36.10 -37.97 -33.85
N THR A 25 -36.39 -36.80 -33.30
CA THR A 25 -35.81 -36.16 -32.12
C THR A 25 -35.54 -37.19 -31.03
N ASP A 26 -34.31 -37.30 -30.56
CA ASP A 26 -34.10 -37.72 -29.17
C ASP A 26 -32.99 -36.88 -28.52
N GLN A 27 -33.40 -36.15 -27.50
CA GLN A 27 -32.59 -35.23 -26.72
C GLN A 27 -31.73 -36.05 -25.76
N THR A 28 -30.41 -35.96 -25.90
CA THR A 28 -29.51 -36.25 -24.78
C THR A 28 -28.43 -35.16 -24.70
N GLN A 29 -28.77 -34.15 -23.89
CA GLN A 29 -27.90 -33.41 -22.97
C GLN A 29 -26.51 -32.97 -23.48
N ARG A 30 -26.47 -31.80 -24.13
CA ARG A 30 -25.22 -31.04 -24.31
C ARG A 30 -24.64 -30.68 -22.93
N PRO A 31 -23.36 -30.95 -22.63
CA PRO A 31 -22.72 -30.39 -21.45
C PRO A 31 -22.72 -28.86 -21.59
N ARG A 32 -23.31 -28.18 -20.60
CA ARG A 32 -23.32 -26.72 -20.51
C ARG A 32 -21.86 -26.27 -20.51
N ALA A 33 -21.43 -25.50 -21.51
CA ALA A 33 -20.14 -24.85 -21.47
C ALA A 33 -20.11 -23.93 -20.25
N SER A 34 -19.38 -24.34 -19.22
CA SER A 34 -19.09 -23.48 -18.08
C SER A 34 -18.15 -22.40 -18.59
N THR A 35 -18.70 -21.22 -18.88
CA THR A 35 -17.89 -20.01 -18.95
C THR A 35 -17.30 -19.79 -17.58
N VAL A 36 -16.09 -20.31 -17.36
CA VAL A 36 -15.23 -19.84 -16.28
C VAL A 36 -14.88 -18.41 -16.65
N VAL A 37 -15.66 -17.48 -16.11
CA VAL A 37 -15.33 -16.06 -16.13
C VAL A 37 -14.14 -15.91 -15.19
N GLU A 38 -12.96 -15.74 -15.75
CA GLU A 38 -11.78 -15.35 -14.98
C GLU A 38 -12.14 -14.05 -14.26
N PRO A 39 -12.12 -14.01 -12.91
CA PRO A 39 -12.46 -12.79 -12.21
C PRO A 39 -11.43 -11.74 -12.62
N GLU A 40 -11.89 -10.65 -13.23
CA GLU A 40 -11.09 -9.44 -13.43
C GLU A 40 -10.70 -8.92 -12.04
N THR A 41 -9.58 -9.39 -11.52
CA THR A 41 -8.93 -8.84 -10.32
C THR A 41 -8.10 -7.62 -10.68
N ARG A 42 -8.63 -6.75 -11.55
CA ARG A 42 -8.15 -5.37 -11.61
C ARG A 42 -8.75 -4.64 -10.42
N VAL A 43 -8.12 -4.84 -9.27
CA VAL A 43 -8.21 -3.88 -8.18
C VAL A 43 -7.65 -2.59 -8.75
N ASP A 44 -8.50 -1.58 -8.93
CA ASP A 44 -8.05 -0.23 -9.22
C ASP A 44 -6.98 0.12 -8.20
N VAL A 45 -5.74 0.23 -8.66
CA VAL A 45 -4.63 0.69 -7.85
C VAL A 45 -4.99 2.13 -7.47
N VAL A 46 -5.47 2.33 -6.24
CA VAL A 46 -5.76 3.66 -5.72
C VAL A 46 -4.48 4.47 -5.90
N PRO A 47 -4.51 5.60 -6.64
CA PRO A 47 -3.33 6.41 -6.88
C PRO A 47 -2.68 6.76 -5.54
N GLN A 48 -1.48 6.21 -5.31
CA GLN A 48 -0.62 6.55 -4.20
C GLN A 48 0.03 7.88 -4.56
N GLU A 49 -0.71 8.98 -4.38
CA GLU A 49 -0.20 10.31 -4.69
C GLU A 49 0.88 10.73 -3.69
N GLU A 50 1.75 11.64 -4.14
CA GLU A 50 2.71 12.30 -3.27
C GLU A 50 1.95 13.03 -2.14
N PRO A 51 2.40 12.91 -0.88
CA PRO A 51 1.78 13.60 0.25
C PRO A 51 1.57 15.09 -0.06
N ALA A 52 0.37 15.59 0.22
CA ALA A 52 -0.06 16.99 0.02
C ALA A 52 -0.55 17.43 -1.37
N VAL A 53 -0.59 16.55 -2.37
CA VAL A 53 -1.07 16.93 -3.71
C VAL A 53 -2.59 17.14 -3.77
N ALA A 54 -3.37 16.33 -3.06
CA ALA A 54 -4.84 16.42 -3.03
C ALA A 54 -5.42 17.02 -1.74
N ARG A 55 -4.69 16.94 -0.61
CA ARG A 55 -5.19 17.29 0.73
C ARG A 55 -4.15 18.03 1.54
N SER A 56 -4.49 19.24 1.98
CA SER A 56 -3.57 20.12 2.71
C SER A 56 -3.90 20.25 4.19
N GLN A 57 -5.03 19.73 4.69
CA GLN A 57 -5.46 19.88 6.08
C GLN A 57 -5.84 18.54 6.71
N TRP A 58 -5.32 18.29 7.90
CA TRP A 58 -5.39 17.00 8.58
C TRP A 58 -5.65 17.20 10.08
N ARG A 59 -6.62 16.47 10.62
CA ARG A 59 -6.96 16.49 12.05
C ARG A 59 -6.12 15.46 12.82
N ALA A 60 -5.63 15.82 14.00
CA ALA A 60 -4.88 14.89 14.86
C ALA A 60 -5.74 13.68 15.29
N ALA A 61 -5.22 12.47 15.05
CA ALA A 61 -5.91 11.20 15.30
C ALA A 61 -5.25 10.34 16.39
N SER A 62 -3.92 10.43 16.56
CA SER A 62 -3.21 9.78 17.68
C SER A 62 -3.09 10.69 18.91
N ASP A 63 -2.96 10.12 20.11
CA ASP A 63 -2.72 10.89 21.34
C ASP A 63 -1.39 11.63 21.33
N ALA A 64 -0.36 11.06 20.71
CA ALA A 64 0.90 11.76 20.45
C ALA A 64 0.66 13.01 19.60
N ALA A 65 -0.08 12.89 18.48
CA ALA A 65 -0.41 14.05 17.64
C ALA A 65 -1.22 15.09 18.41
N ARG A 66 -2.27 14.70 19.15
CA ARG A 66 -3.11 15.65 19.90
C ARG A 66 -2.34 16.41 20.96
N ARG A 67 -1.42 15.74 21.66
CA ARG A 67 -0.66 16.33 22.78
C ARG A 67 0.57 17.10 22.34
N VAL A 68 1.26 16.63 21.30
CA VAL A 68 2.56 17.19 20.91
C VAL A 68 2.36 18.22 19.81
N SER A 69 1.73 17.87 18.68
CA SER A 69 1.76 18.68 17.45
C SER A 69 0.43 19.35 17.08
N GLY A 70 -0.71 18.84 17.54
CA GLY A 70 -2.03 19.32 17.14
C GLY A 70 -2.38 18.95 15.70
N ASN A 71 -3.32 19.65 15.06
CA ASN A 71 -3.68 19.43 13.65
C ASN A 71 -2.50 19.75 12.72
N LEU A 72 -2.51 19.18 11.51
CA LEU A 72 -1.45 19.33 10.53
C LEU A 72 -1.98 20.02 9.27
N ARG A 73 -1.17 20.93 8.72
CA ARG A 73 -1.28 21.40 7.36
C ARG A 73 -0.04 21.03 6.57
N VAL A 74 -0.24 20.56 5.34
CA VAL A 74 0.87 20.18 4.45
C VAL A 74 0.76 20.97 3.15
N SER A 75 1.88 21.51 2.68
CA SER A 75 1.96 22.24 1.42
C SER A 75 3.31 22.03 0.75
N LEU A 76 3.32 21.98 -0.58
CA LEU A 76 4.54 21.98 -1.37
C LEU A 76 5.17 23.39 -1.38
N GLU A 77 6.49 23.46 -1.20
CA GLU A 77 7.27 24.69 -1.36
C GLU A 77 7.77 24.76 -2.82
N GLY A 78 7.04 25.51 -3.65
CA GLY A 78 7.39 25.69 -5.07
C GLY A 78 6.81 24.60 -5.97
N VAL A 79 7.67 23.85 -6.68
CA VAL A 79 7.27 22.84 -7.68
C VAL A 79 7.16 21.44 -7.07
N ARG A 80 6.47 20.53 -7.77
CA ARG A 80 6.36 19.11 -7.37
C ARG A 80 7.74 18.47 -7.22
N GLY A 81 7.93 17.65 -6.17
CA GLY A 81 9.23 17.08 -5.79
C GLY A 81 10.18 18.04 -5.07
N GLY A 82 9.78 19.31 -4.89
CA GLY A 82 10.46 20.28 -4.05
C GLY A 82 10.27 19.99 -2.55
N PRO A 83 10.81 20.85 -1.67
CA PRO A 83 10.58 20.72 -0.24
C PRO A 83 9.08 20.78 0.10
N VAL A 84 8.73 20.11 1.19
CA VAL A 84 7.38 20.08 1.73
C VAL A 84 7.38 20.77 3.08
N ILE A 85 6.40 21.64 3.29
CA ILE A 85 6.16 22.31 4.56
C ILE A 85 5.08 21.56 5.32
N PHE A 86 5.42 21.13 6.53
CA PHE A 86 4.52 20.56 7.52
C PHE A 86 4.31 21.59 8.63
N ALA A 87 3.14 22.22 8.66
CA ALA A 87 2.78 23.21 9.67
C ALA A 87 1.82 22.58 10.68
N PHE A 88 2.25 22.49 11.93
CA PHE A 88 1.50 21.88 13.02
C PHE A 88 0.81 22.95 13.87
N ALA A 89 -0.39 22.66 14.36
CA ALA A 89 -1.24 23.62 15.06
C ALA A 89 -0.65 24.09 16.41
N ASN A 90 0.26 23.32 16.99
CA ASN A 90 0.99 23.73 18.20
C ASN A 90 2.08 24.78 17.92
N GLY A 91 2.35 25.12 16.66
CA GLY A 91 3.36 26.09 16.26
C GLY A 91 4.75 25.48 15.95
N ILE A 92 4.83 24.16 15.73
CA ILE A 92 5.97 23.55 15.01
C ILE A 92 5.78 23.75 13.51
N THR A 93 6.83 24.15 12.80
CA THR A 93 6.85 24.11 11.34
C THR A 93 8.10 23.37 10.88
N ILE A 94 7.94 22.40 9.99
CA ILE A 94 9.04 21.64 9.41
C ILE A 94 9.08 21.88 7.92
N ARG A 95 10.28 22.15 7.41
CA ARG A 95 10.59 22.17 5.98
C ARG A 95 11.47 20.98 5.68
N ALA A 96 11.00 20.08 4.83
CA ALA A 96 11.70 18.82 4.58
C ALA A 96 11.78 18.48 3.09
N GLN A 97 12.92 17.97 2.66
CA GLN A 97 13.15 17.55 1.27
C GLN A 97 12.90 16.04 1.15
N PRO A 98 11.98 15.59 0.28
CA PRO A 98 11.88 14.17 -0.05
C PRO A 98 13.19 13.73 -0.72
N TYR A 99 13.72 12.58 -0.31
CA TYR A 99 14.94 12.01 -0.90
C TYR A 99 14.79 10.56 -1.33
N ASN A 100 13.77 9.83 -0.86
CA ASN A 100 13.53 8.45 -1.26
C ASN A 100 12.05 8.05 -1.02
N VAL A 101 11.61 6.99 -1.71
CA VAL A 101 10.31 6.35 -1.50
C VAL A 101 10.54 4.84 -1.41
N VAL A 102 9.99 4.21 -0.36
CA VAL A 102 10.16 2.78 -0.12
C VAL A 102 8.80 2.12 0.17
N PRO A 103 8.63 0.82 -0.12
CA PRO A 103 7.48 0.05 0.36
C PRO A 103 7.38 0.08 1.89
N ALA A 104 6.16 0.18 2.44
CA ALA A 104 5.97 0.25 3.89
C ALA A 104 6.40 -1.03 4.63
N ASP A 105 6.37 -2.19 3.96
CA ASP A 105 6.88 -3.45 4.50
C ASP A 105 8.42 -3.54 4.57
N SER A 106 9.13 -2.57 3.99
CA SER A 106 10.59 -2.46 4.08
C SER A 106 11.05 -2.20 5.50
N ARG A 107 12.25 -2.71 5.85
CA ARG A 107 12.85 -2.51 7.17
C ARG A 107 13.09 -1.03 7.46
N SER A 108 12.58 -0.55 8.58
CA SER A 108 12.82 0.80 9.09
C SER A 108 14.17 0.94 9.78
N GLY A 109 14.70 -0.17 10.30
CA GLY A 109 15.88 -0.19 11.17
C GLY A 109 15.58 -0.19 12.65
N VAL A 110 14.41 0.29 13.07
CA VAL A 110 14.00 0.39 14.48
C VAL A 110 13.67 -1.01 15.01
N GLY A 111 14.53 -1.57 15.86
CA GLY A 111 14.27 -2.89 16.48
C GLY A 111 13.92 -4.01 15.50
N GLY A 112 14.41 -3.93 14.25
CA GLY A 112 14.09 -4.88 13.18
C GLY A 112 12.69 -4.74 12.55
N GLN A 113 11.91 -3.73 12.93
CA GLN A 113 10.55 -3.49 12.44
C GLN A 113 10.52 -2.90 11.03
N SER A 114 9.42 -3.12 10.31
CA SER A 114 9.12 -2.42 9.06
C SER A 114 8.60 -1.00 9.29
N PHE A 115 8.58 -0.17 8.26
CA PHE A 115 7.96 1.17 8.37
C PHE A 115 6.46 1.09 8.66
N ALA A 116 5.75 0.10 8.12
CA ALA A 116 4.34 -0.13 8.39
C ALA A 116 4.10 -0.40 9.89
N ALA A 117 4.98 -1.17 10.53
CA ALA A 117 4.91 -1.43 11.96
C ALA A 117 5.19 -0.15 12.78
N VAL A 118 6.23 0.61 12.43
CA VAL A 118 6.57 1.89 13.12
C VAL A 118 5.44 2.93 12.98
N LEU A 119 4.83 3.03 11.81
CA LEU A 119 3.76 3.99 11.53
C LEU A 119 2.36 3.52 11.99
N ALA A 120 2.26 2.26 12.44
CA ALA A 120 0.98 1.55 12.59
C ALA A 120 0.08 1.76 11.36
N GLY A 121 0.66 1.51 10.17
CA GLY A 121 0.07 1.76 8.86
C GLY A 121 -0.19 0.47 8.06
N ASP A 122 -0.64 0.62 6.83
CA ASP A 122 -0.85 -0.50 5.91
C ASP A 122 0.51 -0.96 5.31
N PRO A 123 0.87 -2.24 5.32
CA PRO A 123 2.10 -2.72 4.69
C PRO A 123 2.10 -2.63 3.16
N ARG A 124 0.96 -2.42 2.51
CA ARG A 124 0.79 -2.41 1.04
C ARG A 124 1.01 -1.05 0.40
N VAL A 125 1.26 -0.01 1.21
CA VAL A 125 1.40 1.36 0.74
C VAL A 125 2.86 1.79 0.69
N ASN A 126 3.12 2.95 0.10
CA ASN A 126 4.46 3.53 0.08
C ASN A 126 4.70 4.43 1.30
N VAL A 127 5.98 4.58 1.63
CA VAL A 127 6.50 5.48 2.65
C VAL A 127 7.50 6.42 1.98
N TYR A 128 7.22 7.71 2.08
CA TYR A 128 8.05 8.79 1.60
C TYR A 128 9.02 9.18 2.70
N LEU A 129 10.31 9.17 2.37
CA LEU A 129 11.38 9.50 3.30
C LEU A 129 11.87 10.92 3.03
N TYR A 130 11.86 11.73 4.09
CA TYR A 130 12.20 13.14 4.06
C TYR A 130 13.42 13.41 4.93
N ARG A 131 14.30 14.28 4.43
CA ARG A 131 15.34 14.92 5.23
C ARG A 131 14.79 16.26 5.71
N VAL A 132 14.80 16.48 7.02
CA VAL A 132 14.41 17.77 7.61
C VAL A 132 15.52 18.79 7.33
N ILE A 133 15.18 19.83 6.58
CA ILE A 133 16.08 20.95 6.29
C ILE A 133 16.04 21.94 7.45
N ASP A 134 14.84 22.27 7.90
CA ASP A 134 14.60 23.20 9.00
C ASP A 134 13.41 22.73 9.85
N GLU A 135 13.53 22.95 11.16
CA GLU A 135 12.48 22.73 12.13
C GLU A 135 12.38 24.00 12.97
N ASN A 136 11.32 24.77 12.80
CA ASN A 136 11.05 25.94 13.61
C ASN A 136 10.06 25.56 14.72
N VAL A 137 10.41 25.89 15.96
CA VAL A 137 9.62 25.58 17.16
C VAL A 137 9.31 26.89 17.87
N THR A 138 8.05 27.27 17.90
CA THR A 138 7.59 28.49 18.59
C THR A 138 7.29 28.21 20.06
N ARG A 139 7.11 29.28 20.86
CA ARG A 139 6.86 29.16 22.31
C ARG A 139 5.58 28.39 22.68
N SER A 140 4.62 28.28 21.76
CA SER A 140 3.39 27.50 21.98
C SER A 140 3.62 25.99 21.96
N ALA A 141 4.72 25.52 21.37
CA ALA A 141 5.10 24.12 21.37
C ALA A 141 5.87 23.78 22.67
N ALA A 142 5.14 23.69 23.78
CA ALA A 142 5.71 23.54 25.12
C ALA A 142 6.58 22.27 25.31
N GLN A 143 6.38 21.24 24.48
CA GLN A 143 7.12 19.99 24.52
C GLN A 143 8.31 19.96 23.53
N GLY A 144 8.59 21.05 22.82
CA GLY A 144 9.63 21.12 21.80
C GLY A 144 9.16 20.72 20.40
N GLY A 145 10.06 20.19 19.58
CA GLY A 145 9.82 19.72 18.21
C GLY A 145 9.15 18.34 18.15
N LEU A 146 9.15 17.69 16.98
CA LEU A 146 8.63 16.32 16.87
C LEU A 146 9.52 15.28 17.59
N CYS A 147 10.77 15.63 17.87
CA CYS A 147 11.68 14.86 18.70
C CYS A 147 11.83 15.42 20.13
N GLY A 148 10.88 16.25 20.57
CA GLY A 148 10.93 16.89 21.88
C GLY A 148 12.01 17.97 21.95
N GLU A 149 12.90 17.87 22.93
CA GLU A 149 14.05 18.79 23.07
C GLU A 149 15.11 18.60 21.98
N GLU A 150 15.12 17.42 21.34
CA GLU A 150 16.03 17.12 20.25
C GLU A 150 15.45 17.51 18.89
N ARG A 151 16.34 17.75 17.92
CA ARG A 151 15.96 18.13 16.56
C ARG A 151 15.55 16.91 15.74
N THR A 152 14.42 17.04 15.06
CA THR A 152 14.02 16.08 14.03
C THR A 152 14.95 16.23 12.83
N ARG A 153 15.49 15.11 12.32
CA ARG A 153 16.44 15.10 11.20
C ARG A 153 15.90 14.35 9.98
N TYR A 154 15.10 13.31 10.23
CA TYR A 154 14.44 12.55 9.18
C TYR A 154 13.00 12.28 9.54
N MET A 155 12.15 12.17 8.52
CA MET A 155 10.75 11.79 8.67
C MET A 155 10.41 10.69 7.69
N ALA A 156 9.64 9.71 8.15
CA ALA A 156 8.97 8.75 7.29
C ALA A 156 7.48 9.08 7.27
N VAL A 157 6.92 9.27 6.09
CA VAL A 157 5.54 9.75 5.91
C VAL A 157 4.78 8.80 5.01
N SER A 158 3.53 8.48 5.37
CA SER A 158 2.64 7.69 4.53
C SER A 158 1.24 8.31 4.52
N GLU A 159 0.67 8.44 3.34
CA GLU A 159 -0.71 8.89 3.10
C GLU A 159 -1.47 7.77 2.39
N PHE A 160 -2.59 7.32 2.94
CA PHE A 160 -3.39 6.23 2.35
C PHE A 160 -4.85 6.27 2.84
N VAL A 161 -5.70 5.46 2.19
CA VAL A 161 -7.08 5.20 2.63
C VAL A 161 -7.09 3.95 3.51
N ASP A 162 -7.56 4.06 4.74
CA ASP A 162 -7.67 2.91 5.64
C ASP A 162 -8.88 2.01 5.29
N SER A 163 -9.03 0.89 6.00
CA SER A 163 -10.13 -0.06 5.80
C SER A 163 -11.52 0.52 6.05
N SER A 164 -11.63 1.70 6.66
CA SER A 164 -12.89 2.41 6.86
C SER A 164 -13.21 3.41 5.75
N GLY A 165 -12.37 3.47 4.71
CA GLY A 165 -12.51 4.43 3.61
C GLY A 165 -12.04 5.84 3.97
N ARG A 166 -11.33 6.02 5.08
CA ARG A 166 -10.86 7.33 5.54
C ARG A 166 -9.42 7.56 5.11
N TRP A 167 -9.15 8.78 4.64
CA TRP A 167 -7.79 9.21 4.38
C TRP A 167 -7.03 9.43 5.68
N VAL A 168 -5.87 8.79 5.79
CA VAL A 168 -4.99 8.80 6.95
C VAL A 168 -3.61 9.29 6.51
N PHE A 169 -3.00 10.12 7.35
CA PHE A 169 -1.65 10.62 7.17
C PHE A 169 -0.83 10.23 8.40
N LYS A 170 0.26 9.49 8.20
CA LYS A 170 1.14 9.03 9.28
C LYS A 170 2.52 9.64 9.12
N ILE A 171 3.12 10.03 10.22
CA ILE A 171 4.48 10.56 10.29
C ILE A 171 5.23 9.83 11.39
N ALA A 172 6.42 9.31 11.11
CA ALA A 172 7.39 8.93 12.13
C ALA A 172 8.58 9.91 12.07
N ALA A 173 8.93 10.47 13.22
CA ALA A 173 10.02 11.42 13.37
C ALA A 173 11.26 10.73 13.94
N PHE A 174 12.42 10.99 13.33
CA PHE A 174 13.68 10.38 13.70
C PHE A 174 14.74 11.46 13.96
N ARG A 175 15.55 11.22 14.99
CA ARG A 175 16.79 11.94 15.30
C ARG A 175 18.00 11.21 14.70
N GLY A 176 19.15 11.87 14.69
CA GLY A 176 20.41 11.31 14.21
C GLY A 176 20.87 11.90 12.88
N THR A 177 21.98 11.39 12.34
CA THR A 177 22.70 12.00 11.20
C THR A 177 22.65 11.17 9.93
N GLU A 178 22.10 9.96 9.98
CA GLU A 178 22.10 9.02 8.86
C GLU A 178 20.73 8.92 8.20
N ALA A 179 20.73 8.85 6.86
CA ALA A 179 19.49 8.73 6.09
C ALA A 179 18.87 7.34 6.26
N LEU A 180 17.55 7.31 6.38
CA LEU A 180 16.78 6.07 6.45
C LEU A 180 16.73 5.39 5.06
N PRO A 181 16.63 4.05 5.01
CA PRO A 181 16.73 3.12 6.15
C PRO A 181 18.19 2.94 6.61
N VAL A 182 18.39 2.87 7.92
CA VAL A 182 19.69 2.62 8.58
C VAL A 182 19.50 1.62 9.72
N VAL A 183 20.55 1.03 10.26
CA VAL A 183 20.46 0.19 11.46
C VAL A 183 20.21 1.07 12.68
N ASP A 184 19.17 0.74 13.46
CA ASP A 184 18.81 1.39 14.74
C ASP A 184 18.75 2.93 14.71
N PRO A 185 17.92 3.53 13.82
CA PRO A 185 17.72 4.97 13.85
C PRO A 185 17.03 5.37 15.14
N GLY A 186 17.39 6.55 15.66
CA GLY A 186 16.71 7.10 16.83
C GLY A 186 15.29 7.51 16.50
N LEU A 187 14.33 6.60 16.63
CA LEU A 187 12.90 6.91 16.54
C LEU A 187 12.50 7.77 17.74
N CYS A 188 11.88 8.91 17.48
CA CYS A 188 11.37 9.80 18.52
C CYS A 188 9.91 9.50 18.84
N ASN A 189 9.05 9.58 17.81
CA ASN A 189 7.61 9.36 17.97
C ASN A 189 6.96 9.08 16.60
N ALA A 190 5.73 8.56 16.65
CA ALA A 190 4.87 8.39 15.50
C ALA A 190 3.53 9.14 15.72
N TYR A 191 3.10 9.84 14.69
CA TYR A 191 1.94 10.71 14.68
C TYR A 191 0.95 10.25 13.62
N ALA A 192 -0.33 10.23 13.95
CA ALA A 192 -1.41 9.93 13.02
C ALA A 192 -2.37 11.10 12.90
N TYR A 193 -2.80 11.36 11.67
CA TYR A 193 -3.79 12.36 11.30
C TYR A 193 -4.79 11.77 10.32
N ILE A 194 -5.96 12.40 10.22
CA ILE A 194 -7.08 12.00 9.37
C ILE A 194 -7.52 13.21 8.55
N ALA A 195 -7.96 12.99 7.31
CA ALA A 195 -8.46 14.09 6.50
C ALA A 195 -9.68 14.76 7.16
N GLN A 196 -9.79 16.08 6.97
CA GLN A 196 -10.96 16.88 7.37
C GLN A 196 -11.97 16.98 6.23
#